data_AF-A0A553KRV5-F1
#
_entry.id   AF-A0A553KRV5-F1
#
_cell.length_a   1.000
_cell.length_b   1.000
_cell.length_c   1.000
_cell.angle_alpha   90.00
_cell.angle_beta   90.00
_cell.angle_gamma   90.00
#
_symmetry.space_group_name_H-M   'P 1'
#
loop_
_entity.id
_entity.type
_entity.pdbx_description
1 polymer ?
#
loop_
_entity_poly.entity_id
_entity_poly.type
_entity_poly.pdbx_seq_one_letter_code
_entity_poly.pdbx_strand_id
1 'polypeptide(L)'
;MKYKKPPLRKSEGTRNLPFVRSNCTIAADFVKGKGGDCLEKAIYGMAMPFNDSYWEYDHENKTFVFDKTNREAVVIDGLVGATVDHDFSRTIGVTGENLFLQANERGVFFKLIPDSPFGHSTYKKVKRGALRYCSCMYFVRSARRNYQAEDEAMMQARSFGVQEKVIVREYRRIILFEICLTNNPANKSTFCTTDENHPLLQGVTWENTLDGKPRMKLENRQPFRPLHIEKIEREISEIERELKELEERIEQL
;
A
#
# COMPACT_ATOMS: atom_id res chain seq x y z
N MET A 1 -27.19 26.65 -35.37
CA MET A 1 -27.83 26.14 -34.14
C MET A 1 -27.00 26.55 -32.93
N LYS A 2 -27.54 27.40 -32.04
CA LYS A 2 -26.86 27.88 -30.83
C LYS A 2 -27.29 27.01 -29.65
N TYR A 3 -26.37 26.25 -29.06
CA TYR A 3 -26.61 25.48 -27.85
C TYR A 3 -26.80 26.43 -26.66
N LYS A 4 -28.00 26.48 -26.08
CA LYS A 4 -28.26 27.15 -24.80
C LYS A 4 -27.97 26.16 -23.67
N LYS A 5 -27.03 26.49 -22.78
CA LYS A 5 -26.81 25.75 -21.52
C LYS A 5 -28.07 25.85 -20.63
N PRO A 6 -28.51 24.77 -19.97
CA PRO A 6 -29.58 24.85 -18.97
C PRO A 6 -29.06 25.46 -17.65
N PRO A 7 -29.92 26.12 -16.86
CA PRO A 7 -29.52 26.78 -15.62
C PRO A 7 -29.28 25.76 -14.50
N LEU A 8 -28.22 26.01 -13.71
CA LEU A 8 -27.92 25.31 -12.46
C LEU A 8 -29.01 25.63 -11.42
N ARG A 9 -29.72 24.61 -10.95
CA ARG A 9 -30.60 24.70 -9.78
C ARG A 9 -29.74 24.78 -8.51
N LYS A 10 -29.93 25.85 -7.73
CA LYS A 10 -29.52 25.91 -6.32
C LYS A 10 -30.48 25.02 -5.52
N SER A 11 -29.96 24.03 -4.80
CA SER A 11 -30.73 23.34 -3.76
C SER A 11 -30.52 24.07 -2.44
N GLU A 12 -31.57 24.78 -2.01
CA GLU A 12 -31.72 25.31 -0.66
C GLU A 12 -32.08 24.17 0.32
N GLY A 13 -31.48 24.22 1.51
CA GLY A 13 -32.11 23.82 2.77
C GLY A 13 -32.25 22.31 3.05
N THR A 14 -31.35 21.79 3.89
CA THR A 14 -31.71 20.69 4.81
C THR A 14 -31.44 21.12 6.25
N ARG A 15 -32.53 21.04 7.02
CA ARG A 15 -32.66 21.40 8.43
C ARG A 15 -31.84 20.48 9.33
N ASN A 16 -31.32 21.05 10.40
CA ASN A 16 -30.75 20.35 11.54
C ASN A 16 -31.76 19.36 12.14
N LEU A 17 -31.32 18.11 12.38
CA LEU A 17 -31.95 17.17 13.31
C LEU A 17 -30.88 16.68 14.31
N PRO A 18 -31.23 16.48 15.59
CA PRO A 18 -30.27 16.22 16.64
C PRO A 18 -29.73 14.78 16.55
N PHE A 19 -28.41 14.64 16.49
CA PHE A 19 -27.75 13.34 16.59
C PHE A 19 -27.75 12.91 18.05
N VAL A 20 -28.62 11.94 18.37
CA VAL A 20 -28.73 11.29 19.67
C VAL A 20 -27.40 10.60 19.99
N ARG A 21 -26.83 10.93 21.16
CA ARG A 21 -25.71 10.21 21.77
C ARG A 21 -26.12 8.76 22.03
N SER A 22 -25.53 7.82 21.32
CA SER A 22 -25.56 6.40 21.65
C SER A 22 -24.24 6.05 22.34
N ASN A 23 -24.27 6.01 23.66
CA ASN A 23 -23.24 5.41 24.50
C ASN A 23 -23.08 3.94 24.09
N CYS A 24 -21.90 3.54 23.58
CA CYS A 24 -21.55 2.14 23.46
C CYS A 24 -20.56 1.80 24.57
N THR A 25 -21.11 1.65 25.77
CA THR A 25 -20.47 0.94 26.88
C THR A 25 -20.67 -0.55 26.60
N ILE A 26 -19.67 -1.25 26.10
CA ILE A 26 -19.69 -2.72 26.12
C ILE A 26 -18.99 -3.15 27.40
N ALA A 27 -19.77 -3.15 28.48
CA ALA A 27 -19.49 -3.93 29.67
C ALA A 27 -20.44 -5.14 29.65
N ALA A 28 -19.83 -6.31 29.80
CA ALA A 28 -20.31 -7.53 30.45
C ALA A 28 -21.79 -7.97 30.31
N ASP A 29 -21.91 -9.23 29.87
CA ASP A 29 -22.97 -10.21 30.18
C ASP A 29 -24.27 -10.22 29.37
N PHE A 30 -24.34 -11.20 28.45
CA PHE A 30 -25.45 -12.13 28.12
C PHE A 30 -25.19 -12.61 26.68
N VAL A 31 -24.77 -13.85 26.40
CA VAL A 31 -25.57 -15.08 26.47
C VAL A 31 -24.63 -16.30 26.60
N LYS A 32 -24.82 -17.11 27.64
CA LYS A 32 -24.44 -18.53 27.63
C LYS A 32 -25.33 -19.25 26.61
N GLY A 33 -24.79 -19.65 25.47
CA GLY A 33 -25.52 -20.43 24.48
C GLY A 33 -24.77 -20.62 23.17
N LYS A 34 -24.16 -21.79 23.02
CA LYS A 34 -23.43 -22.34 21.86
C LYS A 34 -22.04 -21.73 21.62
N GLY A 35 -21.02 -22.51 21.97
CA GLY A 35 -19.67 -22.40 21.44
C GLY A 35 -19.68 -22.68 19.94
N GLY A 36 -20.15 -21.72 19.16
CA GLY A 36 -19.61 -21.50 17.82
C GLY A 36 -18.38 -20.65 18.03
N ASP A 37 -17.22 -21.15 17.62
CA ASP A 37 -16.00 -20.36 17.57
C ASP A 37 -16.32 -18.99 16.99
N CYS A 38 -16.14 -17.94 17.79
CA CYS A 38 -16.25 -16.57 17.30
C CYS A 38 -15.12 -16.41 16.28
N LEU A 39 -15.40 -16.72 15.01
CA LEU A 39 -14.49 -16.53 13.89
C LEU A 39 -13.89 -15.13 14.04
N GLU A 40 -12.57 -15.09 14.22
CA GLU A 40 -11.83 -13.86 14.39
C GLU A 40 -12.13 -12.94 13.20
N LYS A 41 -12.63 -11.74 13.48
CA LYS A 41 -12.90 -10.77 12.42
C LYS A 41 -11.56 -10.28 11.90
N ALA A 42 -11.20 -10.66 10.69
CA ALA A 42 -9.98 -10.21 10.05
C ALA A 42 -10.21 -9.75 8.61
N ILE A 43 -9.38 -8.83 8.16
CA ILE A 43 -9.24 -8.46 6.76
C ILE A 43 -7.96 -9.13 6.25
N TYR A 44 -8.07 -9.89 5.19
CA TYR A 44 -6.96 -10.54 4.51
C TYR A 44 -6.74 -9.88 3.16
N GLY A 45 -5.54 -9.99 2.60
CA GLY A 45 -5.31 -9.56 1.23
C GLY A 45 -3.90 -9.81 0.72
N MET A 46 -3.72 -9.54 -0.57
CA MET A 46 -2.42 -9.54 -1.25
C MET A 46 -2.14 -8.11 -1.72
N ALA A 47 -1.21 -7.44 -1.05
CA ALA A 47 -0.90 -6.03 -1.29
C ALA A 47 0.10 -5.80 -2.42
N MET A 48 0.94 -6.79 -2.70
CA MET A 48 1.92 -6.74 -3.78
C MET A 48 2.05 -8.13 -4.40
N PRO A 49 1.58 -8.38 -5.62
CA PRO A 49 1.92 -9.60 -6.34
C PRO A 49 3.40 -9.59 -6.73
N PHE A 50 4.06 -10.73 -6.62
CA PHE A 50 5.37 -10.95 -7.24
C PHE A 50 5.20 -11.47 -8.67
N ASN A 51 6.23 -11.27 -9.48
CA ASN A 51 6.27 -11.62 -10.91
C ASN A 51 5.23 -10.90 -11.80
N ASP A 52 4.32 -10.12 -11.21
CA ASP A 52 3.54 -9.12 -11.94
C ASP A 52 4.40 -7.88 -12.17
N SER A 53 4.13 -7.16 -13.26
CA SER A 53 4.96 -6.03 -13.68
C SER A 53 4.27 -4.73 -13.35
N TYR A 54 4.87 -3.92 -12.50
CA TYR A 54 4.54 -2.49 -12.48
C TYR A 54 5.17 -1.90 -13.72
N TRP A 55 4.40 -1.16 -14.51
CA TRP A 55 4.93 -0.54 -15.71
C TRP A 55 4.55 0.92 -15.80
N GLU A 56 5.47 1.69 -16.33
CA GLU A 56 5.27 3.09 -16.67
C GLU A 56 5.83 3.34 -18.07
N TYR A 57 5.28 4.35 -18.74
CA TYR A 57 5.79 4.81 -20.02
C TYR A 57 6.50 6.14 -19.84
N ASP A 58 7.80 6.14 -20.07
CA ASP A 58 8.61 7.35 -20.15
C ASP A 58 8.38 8.01 -21.50
N HIS A 59 7.60 9.08 -21.50
CA HIS A 59 7.23 9.84 -22.68
C HIS A 59 8.42 10.57 -23.33
N GLU A 60 9.42 10.97 -22.54
CA GLU A 60 10.59 11.71 -23.03
C GLU A 60 11.51 10.78 -23.81
N ASN A 61 11.78 9.60 -23.23
CA ASN A 61 12.68 8.61 -23.82
C ASN A 61 11.96 7.56 -24.68
N LYS A 62 10.63 7.67 -24.85
CA LYS A 62 9.77 6.71 -25.55
C LYS A 62 10.08 5.26 -25.15
N THR A 63 10.10 5.03 -23.85
CA THR A 63 10.56 3.77 -23.26
C THR A 63 9.53 3.24 -22.27
N PHE A 64 9.17 1.97 -22.41
CA PHE A 64 8.43 1.26 -21.37
C PHE A 64 9.41 0.75 -20.31
N VAL A 65 9.15 1.09 -19.05
CA VAL A 65 9.91 0.58 -17.90
C VAL A 65 9.03 -0.40 -17.15
N PHE A 66 9.51 -1.63 -17.00
CA PHE A 66 8.85 -2.69 -16.23
C PHE A 66 9.66 -3.00 -14.98
N ASP A 67 9.04 -2.83 -13.83
CA ASP A 67 9.61 -3.17 -12.54
C ASP A 67 9.07 -4.51 -12.06
N LYS A 68 9.99 -5.45 -11.82
CA LYS A 68 9.72 -6.77 -11.26
C LYS A 68 10.19 -6.83 -9.81
N THR A 69 9.30 -7.31 -8.95
CA THR A 69 9.61 -7.59 -7.55
C THR A 69 9.62 -9.10 -7.31
N ASN A 70 10.64 -9.57 -6.59
CA ASN A 70 10.75 -10.94 -6.09
C ASN A 70 10.67 -10.96 -4.55
N ARG A 71 10.50 -12.15 -3.97
CA ARG A 71 10.35 -12.33 -2.53
C ARG A 71 11.59 -11.87 -1.76
N GLU A 72 12.77 -12.22 -2.28
CA GLU A 72 14.07 -11.95 -1.64
C GLU A 72 14.37 -10.45 -1.53
N ALA A 73 13.80 -9.63 -2.42
CA ALA A 73 13.95 -8.19 -2.36
C ALA A 73 13.15 -7.54 -1.23
N VAL A 74 12.09 -8.19 -0.73
CA VAL A 74 11.19 -7.57 0.25
C VAL A 74 11.78 -7.65 1.64
N VAL A 75 12.09 -6.48 2.20
CA VAL A 75 12.51 -6.33 3.58
C VAL A 75 11.43 -5.57 4.35
N ILE A 76 10.86 -6.22 5.35
CA ILE A 76 9.92 -5.59 6.30
C ILE A 76 10.76 -5.06 7.47
N ASP A 77 11.41 -3.92 7.24
CA ASP A 77 12.25 -3.26 8.24
C ASP A 77 11.49 -2.07 8.84
N GLY A 78 10.84 -2.27 9.99
CA GLY A 78 10.22 -1.19 10.74
C GLY A 78 8.78 -1.46 11.17
N LEU A 79 8.01 -0.37 11.25
CA LEU A 79 6.59 -0.38 11.57
C LEU A 79 5.84 -0.08 10.28
N VAL A 80 5.13 -1.08 9.75
CA VAL A 80 4.26 -0.92 8.58
C VAL A 80 2.87 -0.57 9.06
N GLY A 81 2.29 0.50 8.52
CA GLY A 81 0.92 0.91 8.79
C GLY A 81 -0.07 0.31 7.78
N ALA A 82 -1.27 -0.03 8.24
CA ALA A 82 -2.43 -0.26 7.39
C ALA A 82 -3.30 1.00 7.38
N THR A 83 -3.57 1.59 6.23
CA THR A 83 -4.38 2.81 6.07
C THR A 83 -5.60 2.57 5.17
N VAL A 84 -6.45 3.59 5.06
CA VAL A 84 -7.55 3.62 4.09
C VAL A 84 -7.34 4.81 3.17
N ASP A 85 -7.31 4.56 1.85
CA ASP A 85 -7.13 5.58 0.81
C ASP A 85 -5.81 6.39 0.92
N HIS A 86 -4.71 5.75 1.37
CA HIS A 86 -3.39 6.37 1.58
C HIS A 86 -3.39 7.56 2.53
N ASP A 87 -4.37 7.62 3.42
CA ASP A 87 -4.48 8.65 4.45
C ASP A 87 -3.92 8.13 5.78
N PHE A 88 -2.73 8.60 6.16
CA PHE A 88 -2.06 8.22 7.41
C PHE A 88 -2.85 8.60 8.67
N SER A 89 -3.74 9.60 8.60
CA SER A 89 -4.67 9.92 9.70
C SER A 89 -5.76 8.85 9.87
N ARG A 90 -5.97 8.02 8.85
CA ARG A 90 -6.93 6.91 8.77
C ARG A 90 -6.23 5.56 8.86
N THR A 91 -5.27 5.45 9.79
CA THR A 91 -4.60 4.19 10.12
C THR A 91 -5.57 3.24 10.85
N ILE A 92 -5.64 2.00 10.41
CA ILE A 92 -6.52 0.93 10.93
C ILE A 92 -5.74 -0.21 11.58
N GLY A 93 -4.41 -0.21 11.45
CA GLY A 93 -3.55 -1.14 12.15
C GLY A 93 -2.08 -0.94 11.85
N VAL A 94 -1.22 -1.60 12.62
CA VAL A 94 0.24 -1.51 12.51
C VAL A 94 0.90 -2.85 12.82
N THR A 95 2.03 -3.12 12.18
CA THR A 95 2.79 -4.35 12.46
C THR A 95 3.29 -4.40 13.89
N GLY A 96 3.17 -5.56 14.53
CA GLY A 96 3.51 -5.75 15.95
C GLY A 96 2.33 -5.54 16.89
N GLU A 97 1.23 -5.01 16.39
CA GLU A 97 -0.05 -4.92 17.10
C GLU A 97 -1.06 -5.84 16.40
N ASN A 98 -1.82 -5.31 15.44
CA ASN A 98 -2.96 -5.98 14.84
C ASN A 98 -2.83 -6.23 13.32
N LEU A 99 -1.71 -5.83 12.71
CA LEU A 99 -1.35 -6.13 11.32
C LEU A 99 -0.25 -7.18 11.26
N PHE A 100 -0.48 -8.22 10.47
CA PHE A 100 0.45 -9.31 10.21
C PHE A 100 0.78 -9.30 8.72
N LEU A 101 2.04 -9.50 8.39
CA LEU A 101 2.54 -9.50 7.03
C LEU A 101 3.28 -10.80 6.76
N GLN A 102 3.02 -11.40 5.60
CA GLN A 102 3.69 -12.60 5.14
C GLN A 102 4.10 -12.42 3.68
N ALA A 103 5.34 -12.73 3.33
CA ALA A 103 5.78 -12.81 1.94
C ALA A 103 5.99 -14.27 1.55
N ASN A 104 5.43 -14.68 0.41
CA ASN A 104 5.70 -15.99 -0.20
C ASN A 104 5.96 -15.82 -1.70
N GLU A 105 6.13 -16.91 -2.44
CA GLU A 105 6.46 -16.86 -3.87
C GLU A 105 5.44 -16.11 -4.75
N ARG A 106 4.22 -15.90 -4.25
CA ARG A 106 3.15 -15.19 -4.99
C ARG A 106 3.11 -13.69 -4.72
N GLY A 107 3.61 -13.23 -3.58
CA GLY A 107 3.51 -11.82 -3.21
C GLY A 107 3.62 -11.54 -1.71
N VAL A 108 3.34 -10.29 -1.36
CA VAL A 108 3.17 -9.80 0.01
C VAL A 108 1.69 -9.87 0.38
N PHE A 109 1.40 -10.66 1.39
CA PHE A 109 0.09 -10.86 1.98
C PHE A 109 0.00 -10.17 3.34
N PHE A 110 -1.23 -9.84 3.73
CA PHE A 110 -1.51 -9.30 5.06
C PHE A 110 -2.75 -9.90 5.69
N LYS A 111 -2.75 -9.94 7.02
CA LYS A 111 -3.91 -10.16 7.89
C LYS A 111 -4.01 -8.96 8.81
N LEU A 112 -5.20 -8.38 8.94
CA LEU A 112 -5.47 -7.24 9.82
C LEU A 112 -6.66 -7.59 10.71
N ILE A 113 -6.44 -7.58 12.03
CA ILE A 113 -7.50 -7.80 13.03
C ILE A 113 -7.98 -6.43 13.50
N PRO A 114 -9.17 -5.96 13.12
CA PRO A 114 -9.61 -4.64 13.53
C PRO A 114 -9.91 -4.62 15.03
N ASP A 115 -9.32 -3.65 15.74
CA ASP A 115 -9.40 -3.45 17.19
C ASP A 115 -9.96 -2.07 17.58
N SER A 116 -10.29 -1.24 16.59
CA SER A 116 -10.84 0.10 16.76
C SER A 116 -12.21 0.26 16.09
N PRO A 117 -13.05 1.23 16.52
CA PRO A 117 -14.32 1.53 15.86
C PRO A 117 -14.15 1.84 14.36
N PHE A 118 -13.08 2.55 14.01
CA PHE A 118 -12.77 2.86 12.62
C PHE A 118 -12.33 1.60 11.84
N GLY A 119 -11.47 0.77 12.42
CA GLY A 119 -11.10 -0.54 11.86
C GLY A 119 -12.31 -1.44 11.62
N HIS A 120 -13.23 -1.57 12.58
CA HIS A 120 -14.45 -2.34 12.42
C HIS A 120 -15.38 -1.79 11.33
N SER A 121 -15.46 -0.46 11.19
CA SER A 121 -16.19 0.18 10.08
C SER A 121 -15.56 -0.18 8.73
N THR A 122 -14.23 -0.17 8.64
CA THR A 122 -13.48 -0.58 7.45
C THR A 122 -13.68 -2.05 7.12
N TYR A 123 -13.66 -2.94 8.12
CA TYR A 123 -14.00 -4.36 7.94
C TYR A 123 -15.39 -4.55 7.32
N LYS A 124 -16.40 -3.81 7.81
CA LYS A 124 -17.76 -3.85 7.22
C LYS A 124 -17.76 -3.37 5.76
N LYS A 125 -16.92 -2.40 5.40
CA LYS A 125 -16.76 -1.93 4.01
C LYS A 125 -16.13 -3.01 3.12
N VAL A 126 -15.10 -3.72 3.60
CA VAL A 126 -14.51 -4.84 2.85
C VAL A 126 -15.51 -5.99 2.70
N LYS A 127 -16.15 -6.41 3.80
CA LYS A 127 -17.14 -7.50 3.79
C LYS A 127 -18.27 -7.31 2.78
N ARG A 128 -18.73 -6.08 2.57
CA ARG A 128 -19.79 -5.74 1.59
C ARG A 128 -19.25 -5.38 0.19
N GLY A 129 -17.95 -5.49 -0.03
CA GLY A 129 -17.29 -5.16 -1.30
C GLY A 129 -17.29 -3.66 -1.64
N ALA A 130 -17.38 -2.77 -0.65
CA ALA A 130 -17.21 -1.32 -0.83
C ALA A 130 -15.73 -0.90 -0.84
N LEU A 131 -14.84 -1.74 -0.31
CA LEU A 131 -13.39 -1.67 -0.46
C LEU A 131 -12.94 -3.07 -0.90
N ARG A 132 -12.40 -3.20 -2.12
CA ARG A 132 -12.10 -4.52 -2.72
C ARG A 132 -10.62 -4.78 -2.96
N TYR A 133 -9.84 -3.71 -3.06
CA TYR A 133 -8.44 -3.79 -3.42
C TYR A 133 -7.56 -3.26 -2.29
N CYS A 134 -6.27 -3.42 -2.48
CA CYS A 134 -5.27 -2.82 -1.64
C CYS A 134 -4.07 -2.38 -2.48
N SER A 135 -3.23 -1.55 -1.90
CA SER A 135 -1.97 -1.10 -2.48
C SER A 135 -0.90 -1.17 -1.39
N CYS A 136 0.34 -1.02 -1.78
CA CYS A 136 1.45 -0.88 -0.86
C CYS A 136 2.28 0.35 -1.23
N MET A 137 2.86 0.99 -0.23
CA MET A 137 3.94 1.95 -0.45
C MET A 137 5.24 1.40 0.11
N TYR A 138 6.30 1.54 -0.69
CA TYR A 138 7.63 1.00 -0.41
C TYR A 138 8.71 1.90 -0.99
N PHE A 139 9.91 1.82 -0.41
CA PHE A 139 11.11 2.45 -0.95
C PHE A 139 11.98 1.42 -1.65
N VAL A 140 12.37 1.69 -2.90
CA VAL A 140 13.36 0.89 -3.61
C VAL A 140 14.76 1.36 -3.21
N ARG A 141 15.52 0.51 -2.53
CA ARG A 141 16.92 0.79 -2.15
C ARG A 141 17.90 0.40 -3.23
N SER A 142 17.60 -0.67 -3.97
CA SER A 142 18.41 -1.09 -5.10
C SER A 142 17.56 -1.84 -6.12
N ALA A 143 17.85 -1.57 -7.38
CA ALA A 143 17.31 -2.25 -8.54
C ALA A 143 18.43 -2.52 -9.52
N ARG A 144 18.31 -3.59 -10.31
CA ARG A 144 19.25 -3.93 -11.37
C ARG A 144 18.50 -4.13 -12.68
N ARG A 145 19.08 -3.64 -13.76
CA ARG A 145 18.58 -3.92 -15.11
C ARG A 145 18.73 -5.40 -15.44
N ASN A 146 17.66 -6.01 -15.95
CA ASN A 146 17.62 -7.41 -16.37
C ASN A 146 17.58 -7.50 -17.90
N TYR A 147 18.75 -7.54 -18.51
CA TYR A 147 18.90 -7.55 -19.98
C TYR A 147 18.26 -8.76 -20.65
N GLN A 148 18.30 -9.95 -20.01
CA GLN A 148 17.65 -11.13 -20.58
C GLN A 148 16.12 -10.94 -20.63
N ALA A 149 15.53 -10.48 -19.54
CA ALA A 149 14.08 -10.20 -19.51
C ALA A 149 13.69 -9.05 -20.45
N GLU A 150 14.60 -8.09 -20.68
CA GLU A 150 14.41 -7.05 -21.70
C GLU A 150 14.36 -7.61 -23.10
N ASP A 151 15.31 -8.48 -23.47
CA ASP A 151 15.33 -9.09 -24.79
C ASP A 151 14.06 -9.91 -25.04
N GLU A 152 13.64 -10.71 -24.05
CA GLU A 152 12.39 -11.47 -24.08
C GLU A 152 11.16 -10.55 -24.23
N ALA A 153 11.07 -9.49 -23.43
CA ALA A 153 9.97 -8.53 -23.49
C ALA A 153 9.96 -7.74 -24.81
N MET A 154 11.14 -7.36 -25.34
CA MET A 154 11.29 -6.69 -26.62
C MET A 154 10.83 -7.57 -27.78
N MET A 155 11.19 -8.86 -27.78
CA MET A 155 10.72 -9.79 -28.81
C MET A 155 9.18 -9.89 -28.81
N GLN A 156 8.58 -10.01 -27.63
CA GLN A 156 7.13 -10.04 -27.49
C GLN A 156 6.49 -8.71 -27.92
N ALA A 157 6.99 -7.58 -27.44
CA ALA A 157 6.49 -6.25 -27.79
C ALA A 157 6.49 -6.01 -29.30
N ARG A 158 7.60 -6.37 -29.98
CA ARG A 158 7.71 -6.28 -31.44
C ARG A 158 6.70 -7.16 -32.17
N SER A 159 6.36 -8.34 -31.63
CA SER A 159 5.32 -9.19 -32.23
C SER A 159 3.93 -8.54 -32.22
N PHE A 160 3.70 -7.56 -31.33
CA PHE A 160 2.50 -6.72 -31.27
C PHE A 160 2.65 -5.38 -32.00
N GLY A 161 3.76 -5.14 -32.71
CA GLY A 161 4.02 -3.90 -33.44
C GLY A 161 4.52 -2.73 -32.59
N VAL A 162 4.89 -2.97 -31.33
CA VAL A 162 5.51 -1.95 -30.46
C VAL A 162 6.96 -1.73 -30.91
N GLN A 163 7.34 -0.47 -31.14
CA GLN A 163 8.67 -0.08 -31.62
C GLN A 163 9.52 0.59 -30.52
N GLU A 164 8.86 0.99 -29.44
CA GLU A 164 9.44 1.60 -28.27
C GLU A 164 10.44 0.67 -27.58
N LYS A 165 11.40 1.28 -26.88
CA LYS A 165 12.37 0.53 -26.10
C LYS A 165 11.69 -0.03 -24.84
N VAL A 166 12.10 -1.21 -24.43
CA VAL A 166 11.69 -1.83 -23.17
C VAL A 166 12.89 -1.92 -22.25
N ILE A 167 12.72 -1.48 -21.01
CA ILE A 167 13.66 -1.65 -19.92
C ILE A 167 12.97 -2.48 -18.84
N VAL A 168 13.65 -3.50 -18.34
CA VAL A 168 13.16 -4.34 -17.25
C VAL A 168 14.12 -4.20 -16.08
N ARG A 169 13.61 -3.75 -14.94
CA ARG A 169 14.35 -3.64 -13.70
C ARG A 169 13.84 -4.71 -12.74
N GLU A 170 14.78 -5.39 -12.11
CA GLU A 170 14.50 -6.30 -11.02
C GLU A 170 14.90 -5.61 -9.72
N TYR A 171 13.96 -5.47 -8.81
CA TYR A 171 14.25 -4.95 -7.48
C TYR A 171 15.09 -5.96 -6.71
N ARG A 172 16.11 -5.46 -6.02
CA ARG A 172 17.02 -6.25 -5.18
C ARG A 172 16.81 -5.99 -3.70
N ARG A 173 16.31 -4.81 -3.35
CA ARG A 173 15.94 -4.47 -1.99
C ARG A 173 14.85 -3.41 -1.99
N ILE A 174 13.69 -3.76 -1.45
CA ILE A 174 12.59 -2.84 -1.18
C ILE A 174 12.28 -2.84 0.32
N ILE A 175 11.93 -1.67 0.84
CA ILE A 175 11.50 -1.48 2.24
C ILE A 175 10.03 -1.13 2.22
N LEU A 176 9.18 -2.04 2.69
CA LEU A 176 7.75 -1.82 2.82
C LEU A 176 7.45 -0.94 4.04
N PHE A 177 6.56 0.05 3.89
CA PHE A 177 6.16 0.91 5.01
C PHE A 177 4.65 1.14 5.13
N GLU A 178 3.87 0.84 4.09
CA GLU A 178 2.41 0.96 4.15
C GLU A 178 1.70 -0.15 3.37
N ILE A 179 0.61 -0.67 3.95
CA ILE A 179 -0.50 -1.33 3.24
C ILE A 179 -1.69 -0.37 3.23
N CYS A 180 -2.29 -0.14 2.07
CA CYS A 180 -3.46 0.74 1.93
C CYS A 180 -4.65 -0.06 1.43
N LEU A 181 -5.80 0.03 2.10
CA LEU A 181 -7.07 -0.46 1.56
C LEU A 181 -7.69 0.63 0.68
N THR A 182 -7.95 0.31 -0.59
CA THR A 182 -8.41 1.28 -1.60
C THR A 182 -9.25 0.61 -2.69
N ASN A 183 -9.93 1.41 -3.51
CA ASN A 183 -10.55 0.95 -4.75
C ASN A 183 -9.75 1.32 -6.01
N ASN A 184 -8.69 2.10 -5.87
CA ASN A 184 -7.84 2.55 -6.97
C ASN A 184 -6.39 2.07 -6.74
N PRO A 185 -6.14 0.75 -6.73
CA PRO A 185 -4.80 0.25 -6.47
C PRO A 185 -3.86 0.58 -7.64
N ALA A 186 -2.57 0.69 -7.37
CA ALA A 186 -1.56 0.79 -8.43
C ALA A 186 -1.53 -0.48 -9.31
N ASN A 187 -1.75 -1.64 -8.70
CA ASN A 187 -1.87 -2.92 -9.39
C ASN A 187 -3.25 -3.55 -9.13
N LYS A 188 -3.99 -3.89 -10.19
CA LYS A 188 -5.35 -4.46 -10.11
C LYS A 188 -5.40 -5.94 -9.74
N SER A 189 -4.25 -6.62 -9.71
CA SER A 189 -4.09 -8.01 -9.27
C SER A 189 -4.09 -8.15 -7.75
N THR A 190 -4.09 -7.04 -6.99
CA THR A 190 -4.23 -7.05 -5.53
C THR A 190 -5.67 -7.32 -5.10
N PHE A 191 -5.89 -7.66 -3.83
CA PHE A 191 -7.25 -7.81 -3.29
C PHE A 191 -7.28 -7.65 -1.77
N CYS A 192 -8.46 -7.35 -1.23
CA CYS A 192 -8.77 -7.57 0.17
C CYS A 192 -10.10 -8.31 0.35
N THR A 193 -10.20 -9.13 1.38
CA THR A 193 -11.35 -9.98 1.67
C THR A 193 -11.52 -10.16 3.18
N THR A 194 -12.70 -10.59 3.61
CA THR A 194 -12.95 -11.07 4.99
C THR A 194 -13.13 -12.58 5.06
N ASP A 195 -12.95 -13.28 3.94
CA ASP A 195 -13.00 -14.73 3.85
C ASP A 195 -11.59 -15.31 4.01
N GLU A 196 -11.36 -15.98 5.14
CA GLU A 196 -10.09 -16.65 5.45
C GLU A 196 -9.77 -17.79 4.47
N ASN A 197 -10.80 -18.43 3.90
CA ASN A 197 -10.67 -19.54 2.97
C ASN A 197 -10.63 -19.10 1.50
N HIS A 198 -10.45 -17.80 1.25
CA HIS A 198 -10.42 -17.28 -0.11
C HIS A 198 -9.33 -18.00 -0.93
N PRO A 199 -9.62 -18.51 -2.15
CA PRO A 199 -8.67 -19.33 -2.91
C PRO A 199 -7.30 -18.65 -3.13
N LEU A 200 -7.30 -17.32 -3.27
CA LEU A 200 -6.06 -16.56 -3.44
C LEU A 200 -5.18 -16.51 -2.16
N LEU A 201 -5.67 -16.92 -1.00
CA LEU A 201 -4.90 -17.05 0.25
C LEU A 201 -4.33 -18.46 0.47
N GLN A 202 -4.61 -19.42 -0.42
CA GLN A 202 -4.11 -20.78 -0.29
C GLN A 202 -2.58 -20.79 -0.19
N GLY A 203 -2.05 -21.48 0.84
CA GLY A 203 -0.63 -21.57 1.12
C GLY A 203 -0.04 -20.40 1.93
N VAL A 204 -0.85 -19.44 2.35
CA VAL A 204 -0.40 -18.39 3.30
C VAL A 204 -0.54 -18.91 4.73
N THR A 205 0.57 -18.98 5.45
CA THR A 205 0.60 -19.30 6.88
C THR A 205 0.78 -18.02 7.68
N TRP A 206 -0.12 -17.79 8.65
CA TRP A 206 -0.07 -16.64 9.55
C TRP A 206 0.73 -16.99 10.80
N GLU A 207 2.01 -17.26 10.63
CA GLU A 207 2.90 -17.45 11.79
C GLU A 207 3.28 -16.08 12.34
N ASN A 208 3.23 -15.92 13.66
CA ASN A 208 3.62 -14.68 14.35
C ASN A 208 5.13 -14.38 14.29
N THR A 209 5.85 -15.06 13.42
CA THR A 209 7.30 -15.03 13.28
C THR A 209 7.65 -14.55 11.89
N LEU A 210 7.82 -13.23 11.76
CA LEU A 210 8.77 -12.70 10.78
C LEU A 210 10.12 -13.34 11.12
N ASP A 211 10.55 -14.30 10.30
CA ASP A 211 11.69 -15.19 10.51
C ASP A 211 12.87 -14.60 11.30
N GLY A 212 13.00 -15.04 12.55
CA GLY A 212 14.27 -15.42 13.16
C GLY A 212 15.39 -14.38 13.35
N LYS A 213 15.22 -13.11 13.00
CA LYS A 213 16.20 -12.06 13.35
C LYS A 213 15.78 -11.34 14.62
N PRO A 214 16.70 -11.11 15.58
CA PRO A 214 16.35 -10.54 16.87
C PRO A 214 15.61 -9.23 16.65
N ARG A 215 14.42 -9.13 17.24
CA ARG A 215 13.72 -7.86 17.45
C ARG A 215 14.78 -6.88 17.95
N MET A 216 15.10 -5.85 17.17
CA MET A 216 15.74 -4.67 17.75
C MET A 216 14.86 -4.29 18.94
N LYS A 217 15.42 -4.34 20.15
CA LYS A 217 14.70 -4.08 21.38
C LYS A 217 13.88 -2.80 21.21
N LEU A 218 12.57 -2.92 21.41
CA LEU A 218 11.59 -1.83 21.27
C LEU A 218 11.97 -0.59 22.10
N GLU A 219 12.81 -0.76 23.12
CA GLU A 219 13.29 0.29 24.03
C GLU A 219 14.11 1.40 23.35
N ASN A 220 14.58 1.21 22.11
CA ASN A 220 15.30 2.24 21.35
C ASN A 220 14.50 2.86 20.19
N ARG A 221 13.22 2.51 20.02
CA ARG A 221 12.41 3.16 18.98
C ARG A 221 11.85 4.46 19.54
N GLN A 222 12.40 5.58 19.06
CA GLN A 222 11.64 6.82 19.13
C GLN A 222 10.27 6.57 18.48
N PRO A 223 9.17 7.12 19.05
CA PRO A 223 7.88 7.10 18.37
C PRO A 223 8.09 7.58 16.93
N PHE A 224 7.26 7.09 15.99
CA PHE A 224 7.26 7.53 14.59
C PHE A 224 6.93 9.03 14.54
N ARG A 225 7.90 9.85 14.92
CA ARG A 225 7.98 11.25 14.61
C ARG A 225 8.38 11.30 13.14
N PRO A 226 7.96 12.34 12.43
CA PRO A 226 8.38 12.65 11.07
C PRO A 226 9.90 12.98 10.99
N LEU A 227 10.78 12.25 11.68
CA LEU A 227 12.23 12.37 11.61
C LEU A 227 12.77 12.01 10.22
N HIS A 228 12.05 11.17 9.46
CA HIS A 228 12.36 10.99 8.05
C HIS A 228 11.99 12.22 7.22
N ILE A 229 10.93 12.96 7.58
CA ILE A 229 10.58 14.21 6.89
C ILE A 229 11.66 15.26 7.18
N GLU A 230 12.05 15.47 8.43
CA GLU A 230 13.12 16.43 8.77
C GLU A 230 14.47 16.08 8.13
N LYS A 231 14.77 14.77 7.98
CA LYS A 231 15.98 14.32 7.30
C LYS A 231 15.89 14.55 5.79
N ILE A 232 14.74 14.22 5.18
CA ILE A 232 14.48 14.46 3.76
C ILE A 232 14.47 15.96 3.46
N GLU A 233 13.87 16.79 4.32
CA GLU A 233 13.87 18.25 4.21
C GLU A 233 15.28 18.83 4.28
N ARG A 234 16.14 18.30 5.16
CA ARG A 234 17.57 18.68 5.21
C ARG A 234 18.32 18.29 3.94
N GLU A 235 18.13 17.07 3.46
CA GLU A 235 18.75 16.59 2.22
C GLU A 235 18.29 17.43 1.02
N ILE A 236 17.00 17.78 0.94
CA ILE A 236 16.46 18.69 -0.08
C ILE A 236 17.09 20.07 0.01
N SER A 237 17.17 20.67 1.21
CA SER A 237 17.79 21.99 1.40
C SER A 237 19.28 22.02 1.04
N GLU A 238 20.02 20.94 1.29
CA GLU A 238 21.42 20.83 0.88
C GLU A 238 21.57 20.78 -0.65
N ILE A 239 20.72 19.99 -1.32
CA ILE A 239 20.70 19.92 -2.79
C ILE A 239 20.31 21.27 -3.43
N GLU A 240 19.32 21.96 -2.88
CA GLU A 240 18.91 23.29 -3.36
C GLU A 240 20.03 24.32 -3.23
N ARG A 241 20.81 24.26 -2.14
CA ARG A 241 21.98 25.12 -1.97
C ARG A 241 23.07 24.81 -2.99
N GLU A 242 23.40 23.54 -3.21
CA GLU A 242 24.40 23.13 -4.20
C GLU A 242 24.02 23.53 -5.61
N LEU A 243 22.74 23.41 -5.98
CA LEU A 243 22.22 23.87 -7.27
C LEU A 243 22.40 25.38 -7.45
N LYS A 244 22.07 26.17 -6.43
CA LYS A 244 22.23 27.63 -6.48
C LYS A 244 23.70 28.04 -6.64
N GLU A 245 24.62 27.40 -5.92
CA GLU A 245 26.06 27.65 -6.05
C GLU A 245 26.58 27.30 -7.46
N LEU A 246 26.02 26.26 -8.08
CA LEU A 246 26.33 25.89 -9.46
C LEU A 246 25.81 26.92 -10.47
N GLU A 247 24.59 27.43 -10.30
CA GLU A 247 24.02 28.48 -11.14
C GLU A 247 24.86 29.77 -11.10
N GLU A 248 25.25 30.22 -9.90
CA GLU A 248 26.10 31.40 -9.73
C GLU A 248 27.49 31.24 -10.38
N ARG A 249 28.05 30.03 -10.37
CA ARG A 249 29.32 29.73 -11.05
C ARG A 249 29.20 29.73 -12.57
N ILE A 250 28.04 29.34 -13.11
CA ILE A 250 27.78 29.37 -14.56
C ILE A 250 27.64 30.82 -15.03
N GLU A 251 26.99 31.70 -14.25
CA GLU A 251 26.86 33.13 -14.62
C GLU A 251 28.19 33.90 -14.63
N GLN A 252 29.20 33.39 -13.94
CA GLN A 252 30.54 34.00 -13.87
C GLN A 252 31.48 33.55 -15.01
N LEU A 253 31.06 32.58 -15.84
CA LEU A 253 31.82 32.06 -16.98
C LEU A 253 31.34 32.68 -18.30
#